data_AF-A0A8E6P1C7-F1
#
_entry.id   AF-A0A8E6P1C7-F1
#
_cell.length_a   1.000
_cell.length_b   1.000
_cell.length_c   1.000
_cell.angle_alpha   90.00
_cell.angle_beta   90.00
_cell.angle_gamma   90.00
#
_symmetry.space_group_name_H-M   'P 1'
#
loop_
_entity.id
_entity.type
_entity.pdbx_description
1 polymer ?
#
loop_
_entity_poly.entity_id
_entity_poly.type
_entity_poly.pdbx_seq_one_letter_code
_entity_poly.pdbx_strand_id
1 'polypeptide(L)' 'MLQLKMIELFKEGCHEDARIIAALMFGSFAIGEGDEFSDIEFAVFIGMTILKISISARGLMP' A
#
# COMPACT_ATOMS: atom_id res chain seq x y z
N MET A 1 2.39 9.11 -11.41
CA MET A 1 2.87 7.74 -11.22
C MET A 1 1.72 6.85 -10.76
N LEU A 2 1.59 5.63 -11.31
CA LEU A 2 0.46 4.72 -11.05
C LEU A 2 0.38 4.32 -9.56
N GLN A 3 1.53 4.06 -8.95
CA GLN A 3 1.69 3.70 -7.54
C GLN A 3 1.07 4.73 -6.59
N LEU A 4 1.20 6.04 -6.87
CA LEU A 4 0.59 7.09 -6.04
C LEU A 4 -0.94 6.99 -6.03
N LYS A 5 -1.55 6.66 -7.18
CA LYS A 5 -3.00 6.42 -7.26
C LYS A 5 -3.39 5.16 -6.49
N MET A 6 -2.58 4.11 -6.57
CA MET A 6 -2.80 2.87 -5.83
C MET A 6 -2.70 3.09 -4.31
N ILE A 7 -1.79 3.94 -3.84
CA ILE A 7 -1.68 4.33 -2.43
C ILE A 7 -2.94 5.04 -1.95
N GLU A 8 -3.45 6.01 -2.71
CA GLU A 8 -4.71 6.70 -2.36
C GLU A 8 -5.90 5.73 -2.34
N LEU A 9 -6.05 4.86 -3.34
CA LEU A 9 -7.10 3.84 -3.38
C LEU A 9 -6.98 2.86 -2.20
N PHE A 10 -5.77 2.45 -1.85
CA PHE A 10 -5.53 1.58 -0.69
C PHE A 10 -5.93 2.25 0.61
N LYS A 11 -5.62 3.55 0.76
CA LYS A 11 -6.03 4.36 1.90
C LYS A 11 -7.55 4.49 2.00
N GLU A 12 -8.23 4.78 0.90
CA GLU A 12 -9.70 4.81 0.83
C GLU A 12 -10.31 3.47 1.26
N GLY A 13 -9.82 2.36 0.69
CA GLY A 13 -10.27 1.01 1.06
C GLY A 13 -10.04 0.67 2.54
N CYS A 14 -8.94 1.16 3.14
CA CYS A 14 -8.70 1.02 4.58
C CYS A 14 -9.71 1.82 5.43
N HIS A 15 -10.17 2.98 4.96
CA HIS A 15 -11.18 3.77 5.66
C HIS A 15 -12.60 3.19 5.55
N GLU A 16 -12.90 2.51 4.44
CA GLU A 16 -14.21 1.88 4.21
C GLU A 16 -14.38 0.55 4.97
N ASP A 17 -13.30 -0.20 5.19
CA ASP A 17 -13.35 -1.49 5.88
C ASP A 17 -13.11 -1.34 7.39
N ALA A 18 -14.19 -1.35 8.17
CA ALA A 18 -14.16 -1.23 9.63
C ALA A 18 -13.38 -2.34 10.36
N ARG A 19 -12.97 -3.41 9.68
CA ARG A 19 -12.11 -4.47 10.27
C ARG A 19 -10.65 -4.05 10.32
N ILE A 20 -10.24 -3.09 9.49
CA ILE A 20 -8.88 -2.56 9.46
C ILE A 20 -8.75 -1.54 10.59
N ILE A 21 -7.81 -1.81 11.51
CA ILE A 21 -7.52 -0.96 12.65
C ILE A 21 -6.52 0.12 12.27
N ALA A 22 -5.50 -0.26 11.50
CA ALA A 22 -4.44 0.63 11.03
C ALA A 22 -3.75 0.05 9.80
N ALA A 23 -3.09 0.92 9.04
CA ALA A 23 -2.17 0.53 7.98
C ALA A 23 -0.89 1.38 8.08
N LEU A 24 0.27 0.73 8.02
CA LEU A 24 1.58 1.37 8.02
C LEU A 24 2.26 1.11 6.68
N MET A 25 2.52 2.17 5.92
CA MET A 25 3.34 2.09 4.72
C MET A 25 4.82 2.00 5.09
N PHE A 26 5.57 1.15 4.39
CA PHE A 26 7.02 1.06 4.51
C PHE A 26 7.66 0.85 3.12
N GLY A 27 9.00 0.76 3.08
CA GLY A 27 9.74 0.60 1.84
C GLY A 27 10.04 1.94 1.16
N SER A 28 10.46 1.89 -0.12
CA SER A 28 11.00 3.04 -0.86
C SER A 28 10.03 4.23 -0.91
N PHE A 29 8.74 3.97 -1.10
CA PHE A 29 7.69 5.00 -1.10
C PHE A 29 7.54 5.72 0.25
N ALA A 30 7.83 5.08 1.37
CA ALA A 30 7.72 5.70 2.69
C ALA A 30 8.88 6.67 2.99
N ILE A 31 10.00 6.55 2.28
CA ILE A 31 11.21 7.37 2.48
C ILE A 31 11.51 8.33 1.32
N GLY A 32 10.64 8.38 0.31
CA GLY A 32 10.80 9.25 -0.86
C GLY A 32 11.74 8.71 -1.94
N GLU A 33 12.12 7.43 -1.87
CA GLU A 33 12.97 6.75 -2.86
C GLU A 33 12.17 5.88 -3.84
N GLY A 34 10.83 5.92 -3.78
CA GLY A 34 9.96 5.13 -4.64
C GLY A 34 9.95 5.63 -6.09
N ASP A 35 10.07 4.70 -7.02
CA ASP A 35 10.07 4.95 -8.47
C ASP A 35 9.03 4.09 -9.21
N GLU A 36 9.06 4.13 -10.54
CA GLU A 36 8.13 3.38 -11.39
C GLU A 36 8.32 1.86 -11.32
N PHE A 37 9.49 1.36 -10.90
CA PHE A 37 9.76 -0.07 -10.77
C PHE A 37 9.50 -0.61 -9.36
N SER A 38 9.35 0.29 -8.40
CA SER A 38 9.08 -0.01 -7.00
C SER A 38 7.66 -0.52 -6.78
N ASP A 39 7.55 -1.53 -5.91
CA ASP A 39 6.28 -1.98 -5.34
C ASP A 39 5.88 -1.03 -4.18
N ILE A 40 4.59 -1.00 -3.83
CA ILE A 40 4.10 -0.32 -2.62
C ILE A 40 3.84 -1.36 -1.53
N GLU A 41 4.32 -1.12 -0.31
CA GLU A 41 4.28 -2.09 0.77
C GLU A 41 3.60 -1.56 2.03
N PHE A 42 2.76 -2.41 2.65
CA PHE A 42 1.99 -2.07 3.85
C PHE A 42 1.99 -3.21 4.87
N ALA A 43 2.03 -2.84 6.14
CA ALA A 43 1.59 -3.69 7.24
C ALA A 43 0.17 -3.26 7.64
N VAL A 44 -0.81 -4.16 7.50
CA VAL A 44 -2.22 -3.91 7.80
C VAL A 44 -2.61 -4.65 9.06
N PHE A 45 -3.14 -3.92 10.03
CA PHE A 45 -3.56 -4.43 11.33
C PHE A 45 -5.07 -4.72 11.28
N ILE A 46 -5.44 -6.00 11.45
CA ILE A 46 -6.82 -6.48 11.43
C ILE A 46 -7.05 -7.31 12.69
N GLY A 47 -7.76 -6.78 13.67
CA GLY A 47 -7.91 -7.43 14.97
C GLY A 47 -6.54 -7.67 15.64
N MET A 48 -6.24 -8.94 15.96
CA MET A 48 -4.94 -9.36 16.51
C MET A 48 -3.94 -9.81 15.43
N THR A 49 -4.30 -9.68 14.15
CA THR A 49 -3.51 -10.16 13.01
C THR A 49 -2.85 -8.99 12.29
N ILE A 50 -1.64 -9.22 11.77
CA ILE A 50 -0.94 -8.29 10.89
C ILE A 50 -0.72 -8.98 9.55
N LEU A 51 -1.15 -8.33 8.47
CA LEU A 51 -0.91 -8.78 7.10
C LEU A 51 0.14 -7.89 6.46
N LYS A 52 1.18 -8.48 5.87
CA LYS A 52 2.08 -7.78 4.96
C LYS A 52 1.50 -7.84 3.56
N ILE A 53 1.28 -6.68 2.95
CA ILE A 53 0.78 -6.54 1.58
C ILE A 53 1.86 -5.86 0.75
N SER A 54 2.17 -6.40 -0.42
CA SER A 54 2.99 -5.76 -1.44
C SER A 54 2.21 -5.73 -2.75
N ILE A 55 2.15 -4.57 -3.40
CA ILE A 55 1.39 -4.38 -4.63
C ILE A 55 2.35 -3.87 -5.72
N SER A 56 2.44 -4.61 -6.82
CA SER A 56 3.31 -4.28 -7.95
C SER A 56 2.53 -3.62 -9.08
N ALA A 57 3.09 -2.55 -9.64
CA ALA A 57 2.56 -1.86 -10.81
C ALA A 57 3.09 -2.43 -12.15
N ARG A 58 4.09 -3.32 -12.12
CA ARG A 58 4.83 -3.79 -13.30
C ARG A 58 3.97 -4.44 -14.40
N GLY A 59 2.84 -5.05 -14.05
CA GLY A 59 1.90 -5.65 -15.02
C GLY A 59 0.85 -4.71 -15.60
N LEU A 60 0.86 -3.44 -15.18
CA LEU A 60 -0.12 -2.42 -15.55
C LEU A 60 0.52 -1.24 -16.30
N MET A 61 1.84 -1.28 -16.50
CA MET A 61 2.57 -0.33 -17.32
C MET A 61 2.50 -0.77 -18.79
N PRO A 62 2.22 0.15 -19.72
CA PRO A 62 2.15 -0.16 -21.15
C PRO A 62 3.48 -0.63 -21.73
#